data_AF-A0A450ZCP4-F1
#
_entry.id   AF-A0A450ZCP4-F1
#
_cell.length_a   1.000
_cell.length_b   1.000
_cell.length_c   1.000
_cell.angle_alpha   90.00
_cell.angle_beta   90.00
_cell.angle_gamma   90.00
#
_symmetry.space_group_name_H-M   'P 1'
#
loop_
_entity.id
_entity.type
_entity.pdbx_description
1 polymer ?
#
loop_
_entity_poly.entity_id
_entity_poly.type
_entity_poly.pdbx_seq_one_letter_code
_entity_poly.pdbx_strand_id
1 'polypeptide(L)' 'AEEALTGSLYQEIGRLKMELDWLKKKLPFSIEGRRGMVKVNQPHFSIVRQCRLVGLSRSSYYHRP' A
#
# COMPACT_ATOMS: atom_id res chain seq x y z
N ALA A 1 -7.63 4.86 31.79
CA ALA A 1 -6.79 5.73 30.94
C ALA A 1 -6.28 4.98 29.71
N GLU A 2 -5.66 3.82 29.91
CA GLU A 2 -5.13 2.97 28.82
C GLU A 2 -6.22 2.45 27.86
N GLU A 3 -7.39 2.06 28.37
CA GLU A 3 -8.54 1.64 27.54
C GLU A 3 -9.08 2.76 26.65
N ALA A 4 -9.11 4.01 27.15
CA ALA A 4 -9.58 5.16 26.38
C ALA A 4 -8.61 5.53 25.24
N LEU A 5 -7.31 5.46 25.51
CA LEU A 5 -6.27 5.66 24.49
C LEU A 5 -6.33 4.54 23.44
N THR A 6 -6.49 3.30 23.88
CA THR A 6 -6.61 2.12 23.00
C THR A 6 -7.86 2.21 22.12
N GLY A 7 -9.00 2.63 22.69
CA GLY A 7 -10.24 2.86 21.95
C GLY A 7 -10.08 3.93 20.86
N SER A 8 -9.45 5.06 21.20
CA SER A 8 -9.16 6.14 20.24
C SER A 8 -8.24 5.66 19.11
N LEU A 9 -7.19 4.88 19.42
CA LEU A 9 -6.29 4.31 18.41
C LEU A 9 -7.03 3.35 17.46
N TYR A 10 -7.88 2.45 17.97
CA TYR A 10 -8.64 1.54 17.12
C TYR A 10 -9.62 2.26 16.21
N GLN A 11 -10.28 3.31 16.71
CA GLN A 11 -11.16 4.16 15.89
C GLN A 11 -10.39 4.82 14.76
N GLU A 12 -9.21 5.36 15.05
CA GLU A 12 -8.34 6.00 14.05
C GLU A 12 -7.86 5.01 12.99
N ILE A 13 -7.42 3.82 13.41
CA ILE A 13 -7.06 2.73 12.50
C ILE A 13 -8.24 2.35 11.59
N GLY A 14 -9.45 2.29 12.15
CA GLY A 14 -10.68 2.01 11.41
C GLY A 14 -10.96 3.07 10.34
N ARG A 15 -10.92 4.35 10.72
CA ARG A 15 -11.11 5.48 9.80
C ARG A 15 -10.09 5.44 8.67
N LEU A 16 -8.80 5.34 8.99
CA LEU A 16 -7.72 5.32 8.01
C LEU A 16 -7.84 4.15 7.04
N LYS A 17 -8.27 2.97 7.51
CA LYS A 17 -8.55 1.82 6.63
C LYS A 17 -9.65 2.12 5.61
N MET A 18 -10.76 2.72 6.05
CA MET A 18 -11.87 3.08 5.16
C MET A 18 -11.46 4.12 4.11
N GLU A 19 -10.76 5.17 4.53
CA GLU A 19 -10.26 6.21 3.62
C GLU A 19 -9.28 5.66 2.59
N LEU A 20 -8.35 4.79 3.03
CA LEU A 20 -7.39 4.14 2.16
C LEU A 20 -8.08 3.21 1.14
N ASP A 21 -9.11 2.48 1.54
CA ASP A 21 -9.90 1.64 0.62
C ASP A 21 -10.75 2.47 -0.35
N TRP A 22 -11.22 3.64 0.07
CA TRP A 22 -11.89 4.58 -0.83
C TRP A 22 -10.91 5.15 -1.87
N LEU A 23 -9.71 5.59 -1.45
CA LEU A 23 -8.68 6.11 -2.36
C LEU A 23 -8.24 5.10 -3.40
N LYS A 24 -8.06 3.82 -3.01
CA LYS A 24 -7.76 2.73 -3.95
C LYS A 24 -8.77 2.60 -5.08
N LYS A 25 -10.05 2.89 -4.83
CA LYS A 25 -11.12 2.83 -5.84
C LYS A 25 -11.13 4.03 -6.78
N LYS A 26 -10.55 5.16 -6.37
CA LYS A 26 -10.62 6.43 -7.11
C LYS A 26 -9.37 6.75 -7.91
N LEU A 27 -8.22 6.15 -7.57
CA LEU A 27 -6.94 6.47 -8.22
C LEU A 27 -6.63 5.47 -9.36
N PRO A 28 -6.68 5.90 -10.63
CA PRO A 28 -6.16 5.09 -11.73
C PRO A 28 -4.63 5.13 -11.71
N PHE A 29 -3.99 4.11 -11.16
CA PHE A 29 -2.54 3.97 -11.24
C PHE A 29 -2.16 3.30 -12.57
N SER A 30 -1.42 4.01 -13.42
CA SER A 30 -0.75 3.42 -14.58
C SER A 30 0.29 2.37 -14.13
N ILE A 31 0.68 1.47 -15.04
CA ILE A 31 1.72 0.47 -14.75
C ILE A 31 3.03 1.16 -14.31
N GLU A 32 3.43 2.23 -14.98
CA GLU A 32 4.61 3.02 -14.62
C GLU A 32 4.46 3.71 -13.25
N GLY A 33 3.28 4.25 -12.95
CA GLY A 33 3.00 4.82 -11.63
C GLY A 33 3.16 3.79 -10.51
N ARG A 34 2.67 2.56 -10.70
CA ARG A 34 2.83 1.46 -9.74
C ARG A 34 4.28 1.00 -9.62
N ARG A 35 5.04 0.96 -10.73
CA ARG A 35 6.47 0.63 -10.71
C ARG A 35 7.27 1.61 -9.85
N GLY A 36 6.98 2.92 -9.97
CA GLY A 36 7.63 3.97 -9.18
C GLY A 36 7.37 3.89 -7.67
N MET A 37 6.31 3.20 -7.24
CA MET A 37 6.00 2.97 -5.83
C MET A 37 6.83 1.84 -5.20
N VAL A 38 7.45 0.98 -6.02
CA VAL A 38 8.28 -0.14 -5.54
C VAL A 38 9.69 0.38 -5.22
N LYS A 39 10.08 0.29 -3.95
CA LYS A 39 11.38 0.72 -3.44
C LYS A 39 12.29 -0.49 -3.25
N VAL A 40 13.39 -0.54 -4.00
CA VAL A 40 14.46 -1.52 -3.82
C VAL A 40 15.14 -1.27 -2.46
N ASN A 41 15.62 -2.32 -1.79
CA ASN A 41 16.32 -2.27 -0.49
C ASN A 41 15.47 -1.84 0.72
N GLN A 42 14.16 -2.08 0.70
CA GLN A 42 13.32 -1.94 1.90
C GLN A 42 13.42 -3.19 2.78
N PRO A 43 13.90 -3.10 4.04
CA PRO A 43 14.14 -4.26 4.89
C PRO A 43 12.85 -4.98 5.32
N HIS A 44 11.73 -4.27 5.37
CA HIS A 44 10.46 -4.82 5.86
C HIS A 44 9.64 -5.52 4.76
N PHE A 45 9.83 -5.16 3.48
CA PHE A 45 9.03 -5.69 2.39
C PHE A 45 9.89 -6.05 1.18
N SER A 46 9.88 -7.34 0.83
CA SER A 46 10.45 -7.80 -0.44
C SER A 46 9.77 -7.14 -1.63
N ILE A 47 10.48 -7.04 -2.77
CA ILE A 47 9.92 -6.50 -4.03
C ILE A 47 8.61 -7.20 -4.40
N VAL A 48 8.54 -8.53 -4.19
CA VAL A 48 7.34 -9.33 -4.46
C VAL A 48 6.16 -8.89 -3.59
N ARG A 49 6.39 -8.60 -2.31
CA ARG A 49 5.35 -8.10 -1.41
C ARG A 49 4.91 -6.70 -1.81
N GLN A 50 5.84 -5.82 -2.17
CA GLN A 50 5.54 -4.47 -2.63
C GLN A 50 4.69 -4.49 -3.92
N CYS A 51 5.07 -5.32 -4.91
CA CYS A 51 4.29 -5.51 -6.14
C CYS A 51 2.84 -5.92 -5.84
N ARG A 52 2.62 -6.86 -4.92
CA ARG A 52 1.27 -7.25 -4.50
C ARG A 52 0.50 -6.10 -3.85
N LEU A 53 1.14 -5.30 -2.99
CA LEU A 53 0.50 -4.18 -2.29
C LEU A 53 0.03 -3.08 -3.25
N VAL A 54 0.81 -2.81 -4.31
CA VAL A 54 0.48 -1.78 -5.31
C VAL A 54 -0.34 -2.34 -6.48
N GLY A 55 -0.73 -3.61 -6.45
CA GLY A 55 -1.49 -4.25 -7.53
C GLY A 55 -0.71 -4.36 -8.85
N LEU A 56 0.60 -4.58 -8.79
CA LEU A 56 1.49 -4.78 -9.93
C LEU A 56 1.93 -6.25 -10.00
N SER A 57 1.95 -6.83 -11.21
CA SER A 57 2.52 -8.16 -11.39
C SER A 57 4.06 -8.10 -11.26
N ARG A 58 4.68 -9.16 -10.73
CA ARG A 58 6.14 -9.19 -10.59
C ARG A 58 6.85 -9.07 -11.95
N SER A 59 6.34 -9.74 -12.99
CA SER A 59 6.90 -9.65 -14.35
C SER A 59 6.79 -8.24 -14.90
N SER A 60 5.65 -7.58 -14.67
CA SER A 60 5.48 -6.16 -15.01
C SER A 60 6.47 -5.27 -14.28
N TYR A 61 7.03 -5.61 -13.12
CA TYR A 61 8.08 -4.78 -12.52
C TYR A 61 9.42 -4.87 -13.28
N TYR A 62 9.82 -6.06 -13.70
CA TYR A 62 11.13 -6.29 -14.36
C TYR A 62 11.14 -6.05 -15.87
N HIS A 63 9.97 -5.97 -16.50
CA HIS A 63 9.89 -5.77 -17.95
C HIS A 63 10.55 -4.44 -18.37
N ARG A 64 11.55 -4.50 -19.23
CA ARG A 64 12.10 -3.35 -19.94
C ARG A 64 11.66 -3.48 -21.41
N PRO A 65 11.07 -2.45 -22.00
CA PRO A 65 10.69 -2.46 -23.41
C PRO A 65 11.91 -2.64 -24.31
#